data_AF-A0A3N5I2E6-F1
#
_entry.id   AF-A0A3N5I2E6-F1
#
_cell.length_a   1.000
_cell.length_b   1.000
_cell.length_c   1.000
_cell.angle_alpha   90.00
_cell.angle_beta   90.00
_cell.angle_gamma   90.00
#
_symmetry.space_group_name_H-M   'P 1'
#
loop_
_entity.id
_entity.type
_entity.pdbx_description
1 polymer ?
#
loop_
_entity_poly.entity_id
_entity_poly.type
_entity_poly.pdbx_seq_one_letter_code
_entity_poly.pdbx_strand_id
1 'polypeptide(L)'
;MIDEKTEAMILEALNDEYKARAFYRLVIKTFGPVRPFINIVKAEDTHARALERLCGRYGIPLPADEWQTKLQPPPSVLEACRAGVEGEIENIAMYDRFLRETDIPGVRALFERLKARSREAHLPAFERCVARGGEAGGGSGPGAEPPRMARAGAGPKRFRRQGRTT
;
A
#
# COMPACT_ATOMS: atom_id res chain seq x y z
N MET A 1 13.43 9.74 -30.96
CA MET A 1 14.42 8.87 -30.30
C MET A 1 14.69 9.48 -28.94
N ILE A 2 14.71 8.67 -27.88
CA ILE A 2 15.03 9.14 -26.52
C ILE A 2 16.56 9.17 -26.37
N ASP A 3 17.09 10.10 -25.59
CA ASP A 3 18.52 10.11 -25.27
C ASP A 3 18.87 9.04 -24.22
N GLU A 4 20.10 8.54 -24.26
CA GLU A 4 20.59 7.46 -23.39
C GLU A 4 20.43 7.79 -21.90
N LYS A 5 20.57 9.07 -21.56
CA LYS A 5 20.44 9.54 -20.19
C LYS A 5 18.99 9.45 -19.71
N THR A 6 18.01 9.90 -20.49
CA THR A 6 16.60 9.72 -20.15
C THR A 6 16.19 8.24 -20.17
N GLU A 7 16.75 7.43 -21.07
CA GLU A 7 16.54 5.97 -21.07
C GLU A 7 17.00 5.34 -19.74
N ALA A 8 18.20 5.69 -19.26
CA ALA A 8 18.72 5.22 -17.98
C ALA A 8 17.80 5.61 -16.81
N MET A 9 17.25 6.83 -16.81
CA MET A 9 16.31 7.27 -15.76
C MET A 9 15.01 6.47 -15.77
N ILE A 10 14.47 6.13 -16.95
CA ILE A 10 13.26 5.31 -17.06
C ILE A 10 13.53 3.91 -16.51
N LEU A 11 14.68 3.33 -16.82
CA LEU A 11 15.10 2.02 -16.32
C LEU A 11 15.34 2.03 -14.80
N GLU A 12 16.00 3.07 -14.28
CA GLU A 12 16.21 3.26 -12.84
C GLU A 12 14.86 3.36 -12.11
N ALA A 13 13.95 4.22 -12.60
CA ALA A 13 12.60 4.33 -12.05
C ALA A 13 11.86 2.99 -12.07
N LEU A 14 11.89 2.26 -13.19
CA LEU A 14 11.17 0.99 -13.32
C LEU A 14 11.71 -0.06 -12.34
N ASN A 15 13.02 -0.13 -12.18
CA ASN A 15 13.65 -1.03 -11.23
C ASN A 15 13.32 -0.66 -9.77
N ASP A 16 13.23 0.63 -9.45
CA ASP A 16 12.79 1.10 -8.12
C ASP A 16 11.34 0.68 -7.83
N GLU A 17 10.43 0.85 -8.79
CA GLU A 17 9.03 0.42 -8.67
C GLU A 17 8.91 -1.11 -8.50
N TYR A 18 9.72 -1.90 -9.22
CA TYR A 18 9.79 -3.35 -9.01
C TYR A 18 10.27 -3.70 -7.60
N LYS A 19 11.31 -3.03 -7.12
CA LYS A 19 11.85 -3.24 -5.77
C LYS A 19 10.81 -2.91 -4.70
N ALA A 20 10.16 -1.75 -4.78
CA ALA A 20 9.12 -1.32 -3.84
C ALA A 20 7.93 -2.29 -3.84
N ARG A 21 7.42 -2.64 -5.03
CA ARG A 21 6.35 -3.64 -5.20
C ARG A 21 6.70 -4.98 -4.57
N ALA A 22 7.90 -5.49 -4.83
CA ALA A 22 8.36 -6.76 -4.27
C ALA A 22 8.48 -6.69 -2.74
N PHE A 23 9.03 -5.61 -2.19
CA PHE A 23 9.15 -5.41 -0.76
C PHE A 23 7.77 -5.37 -0.08
N TYR A 24 6.81 -4.62 -0.62
CA TYR A 24 5.48 -4.55 -0.03
C TYR A 24 4.71 -5.87 -0.14
N ARG A 25 4.87 -6.62 -1.24
CA ARG A 25 4.35 -8.00 -1.34
C ARG A 25 4.95 -8.90 -0.27
N LEU A 26 6.26 -8.79 0.00
CA LEU A 26 6.94 -9.56 1.02
C LEU A 26 6.43 -9.23 2.43
N VAL A 27 6.23 -7.94 2.74
CA VAL A 27 5.63 -7.49 3.99
C VAL A 27 4.23 -8.06 4.16
N ILE A 28 3.37 -7.97 3.12
CA ILE A 28 2.00 -8.51 3.17
C ILE A 28 2.00 -10.03 3.36
N LYS A 29 2.91 -10.74 2.67
CA LYS A 29 3.07 -12.19 2.82
C LYS A 29 3.49 -12.58 4.24
N THR A 30 4.33 -11.76 4.89
CA THR A 30 4.92 -12.07 6.20
C THR A 30 4.00 -11.69 7.36
N PHE A 31 3.37 -10.51 7.29
CA PHE A 31 2.61 -9.93 8.41
C PHE A 31 1.10 -9.87 8.15
N GLY A 32 0.64 -10.36 7.00
CA GLY A 32 -0.75 -10.29 6.58
C GLY A 32 -1.12 -8.94 5.95
N PRO A 33 -2.41 -8.69 5.69
CA PRO A 33 -2.89 -7.52 4.96
C PRO A 33 -2.85 -6.23 5.80
N VAL A 34 -1.65 -5.76 6.13
CA VAL A 34 -1.41 -4.57 6.94
C VAL A 34 -1.41 -3.28 6.10
N ARG A 35 -2.00 -2.21 6.64
CA ARG A 35 -1.92 -0.87 6.06
C ARG A 35 -0.59 -0.19 6.43
N PRO A 36 0.05 0.56 5.52
CA PRO A 36 -0.47 0.99 4.21
C PRO A 36 -0.14 0.04 3.04
N PHE A 37 0.66 -1.01 3.27
CA PHE A 37 1.21 -1.90 2.24
C PHE A 37 0.17 -2.44 1.26
N ILE A 38 -1.00 -2.89 1.74
CA ILE A 38 -2.07 -3.44 0.86
C ILE A 38 -2.60 -2.45 -0.18
N ASN A 39 -2.51 -1.15 0.10
CA ASN A 39 -2.95 -0.09 -0.81
C ASN A 39 -1.80 0.33 -1.72
N ILE A 40 -0.62 0.54 -1.13
CA ILE A 40 0.54 1.06 -1.85
C ILE A 40 1.08 0.02 -2.85
N VAL A 41 1.06 -1.28 -2.53
CA VAL A 41 1.46 -2.33 -3.49
C VAL A 41 0.68 -2.29 -4.81
N LYS A 42 -0.59 -1.83 -4.78
CA LYS A 42 -1.41 -1.65 -5.99
C LYS A 42 -1.02 -0.40 -6.76
N ALA A 43 -0.60 0.65 -6.05
CA ALA A 43 -0.06 1.86 -6.65
C ALA A 43 1.26 1.54 -7.38
N GLU A 44 2.18 0.80 -6.74
CA GLU A 44 3.46 0.44 -7.39
C GLU A 44 3.26 -0.48 -8.60
N ASP A 45 2.28 -1.40 -8.57
CA ASP A 45 1.94 -2.16 -9.78
C ASP A 45 1.47 -1.24 -10.93
N THR A 46 0.74 -0.18 -10.60
CA THR A 46 0.28 0.81 -11.58
C THR A 46 1.42 1.69 -12.09
N HIS A 47 2.35 2.07 -11.22
CA HIS A 47 3.55 2.85 -11.54
C HIS A 47 4.49 2.06 -12.46
N ALA A 48 4.84 0.82 -12.08
CA ALA A 48 5.64 -0.08 -12.89
C ALA A 48 5.03 -0.26 -14.30
N ARG A 49 3.74 -0.57 -14.39
CA ARG A 49 3.05 -0.67 -15.70
C ARG A 49 3.09 0.61 -16.52
N ALA A 50 3.08 1.78 -15.88
CA ALA A 50 3.17 3.05 -16.59
C ALA A 50 4.57 3.26 -17.19
N LEU A 51 5.62 2.88 -16.46
CA LEU A 51 7.00 2.90 -16.93
C LEU A 51 7.26 1.83 -18.00
N GLU A 52 6.74 0.61 -17.85
CA GLU A 52 6.79 -0.43 -18.88
C GLU A 52 6.18 0.04 -20.20
N ARG A 53 5.03 0.72 -20.16
CA ARG A 53 4.42 1.34 -21.35
C ARG A 53 5.31 2.42 -21.95
N LEU A 54 6.01 3.18 -21.13
CA LEU A 54 6.95 4.20 -21.59
C LEU A 54 8.16 3.56 -22.27
N CYS A 55 8.71 2.48 -21.71
CA CYS A 55 9.76 1.67 -22.34
C CYS A 55 9.30 1.15 -23.71
N GLY A 56 8.11 0.53 -23.78
CA GLY A 56 7.54 0.04 -25.03
C GLY A 56 7.35 1.14 -26.09
N ARG A 57 6.97 2.36 -25.68
CA ARG A 57 6.84 3.52 -26.59
C ARG A 57 8.16 3.93 -27.22
N TYR A 58 9.28 3.78 -26.51
CA TYR A 58 10.60 4.20 -26.99
C TYR A 58 11.49 3.05 -27.45
N GLY A 59 11.00 1.79 -27.40
CA GLY A 59 11.78 0.62 -27.79
C GLY A 59 12.85 0.22 -26.78
N ILE A 60 12.71 0.64 -25.52
CA ILE A 60 13.65 0.33 -24.44
C ILE A 60 13.36 -1.12 -23.96
N PRO A 61 14.37 -2.01 -23.91
CA PRO A 61 14.18 -3.36 -23.39
C PRO A 61 13.86 -3.33 -21.89
N LEU A 62 12.91 -4.16 -21.46
CA LEU A 62 12.54 -4.24 -20.05
C LEU A 62 13.60 -5.00 -19.25
N PRO A 63 14.00 -4.50 -18.06
CA PRO A 63 14.85 -5.25 -17.15
C PRO A 63 14.07 -6.41 -16.52
N ALA A 64 14.78 -7.45 -16.07
CA ALA A 64 14.16 -8.56 -15.35
C ALA A 64 13.68 -8.13 -13.95
N ASP A 65 12.45 -8.50 -13.57
CA ASP A 65 11.94 -8.33 -12.20
C ASP A 65 12.30 -9.55 -11.35
N GLU A 66 13.43 -9.47 -10.65
CA GLU A 66 13.96 -10.55 -9.80
C GLU A 66 13.91 -10.23 -8.31
N TRP A 67 13.27 -9.12 -7.93
CA TRP A 67 13.35 -8.61 -6.55
C TRP A 67 12.69 -9.54 -5.53
N GLN A 68 11.70 -10.34 -5.94
CA GLN A 68 11.01 -11.28 -5.05
C GLN A 68 11.94 -12.30 -4.40
N THR A 69 13.06 -12.65 -5.04
CA THR A 69 14.04 -13.61 -4.50
C THR A 69 15.25 -12.94 -3.86
N LYS A 70 15.39 -11.61 -3.98
CA LYS A 70 16.55 -10.84 -3.49
C LYS A 70 16.31 -10.19 -2.12
N LEU A 71 15.06 -10.05 -1.71
CA LEU A 71 14.67 -9.33 -0.49
C LEU A 71 14.51 -10.27 0.70
N GLN A 72 14.85 -9.77 1.89
CA GLN A 72 14.58 -10.41 3.17
C GLN A 72 13.42 -9.71 3.88
N PRO A 73 12.57 -10.44 4.61
CA PRO A 73 11.46 -9.82 5.33
C PRO A 73 12.01 -8.91 6.44
N PRO A 74 11.42 -7.72 6.64
CA PRO A 74 11.80 -6.89 7.78
C PRO A 74 11.42 -7.58 9.10
N PRO A 75 12.04 -7.22 10.23
CA PRO A 75 11.84 -7.93 11.50
C PRO A 75 10.48 -7.62 12.16
N SER A 76 9.81 -6.53 11.75
CA SER A 76 8.50 -6.15 12.25
C SER A 76 7.76 -5.25 11.26
N VAL A 77 6.46 -5.04 11.47
CA VAL A 77 5.67 -4.07 10.69
C VAL A 77 6.16 -2.63 10.92
N LEU A 78 6.64 -2.31 12.13
CA LEU A 78 7.21 -0.99 12.42
C LEU A 78 8.47 -0.73 11.58
N GLU A 79 9.40 -1.69 11.53
CA GLU A 79 10.59 -1.56 10.68
C GLU A 79 10.22 -1.52 9.20
N ALA A 80 9.21 -2.29 8.78
CA ALA A 80 8.69 -2.20 7.42
C ALA A 80 8.16 -0.80 7.10
N CYS A 81 7.47 -0.15 8.05
CA CYS A 81 6.93 1.19 7.86
C CYS A 81 8.02 2.27 7.87
N ARG A 82 9.08 2.11 8.66
CA ARG A 82 10.27 2.98 8.61
C ARG A 82 11.00 2.86 7.28
N ALA A 83 11.22 1.63 6.81
CA ALA A 83 11.79 1.38 5.49
C ALA A 83 10.90 1.95 4.37
N GLY A 84 9.58 1.93 4.55
CA GLY A 84 8.65 2.62 3.65
C GLY A 84 8.85 4.14 3.63
N VAL A 85 8.98 4.80 4.79
CA VAL A 85 9.28 6.25 4.86
C VAL A 85 10.58 6.57 4.14
N GLU A 86 11.65 5.82 4.41
CA GLU A 86 12.95 6.01 3.77
C GLU A 86 12.86 5.82 2.25
N GLY A 87 12.22 4.74 1.80
CA GLY A 87 12.02 4.45 0.39
C GLY A 87 11.26 5.56 -0.34
N GLU A 88 10.21 6.15 0.26
CA GLU A 88 9.49 7.26 -0.38
C GLU A 88 10.33 8.56 -0.42
N ILE A 89 11.16 8.83 0.60
CA ILE A 89 12.09 9.96 0.57
C ILE A 89 13.12 9.79 -0.55
N GLU A 90 13.68 8.58 -0.69
CA GLU A 90 14.62 8.23 -1.76
C GLU A 90 13.96 8.35 -3.15
N ASN A 91 12.71 7.87 -3.30
CA ASN A 91 11.94 7.93 -4.54
C ASN A 91 11.65 9.39 -4.96
N ILE A 92 11.21 10.24 -4.03
CA ILE A 92 11.02 11.67 -4.28
C ILE A 92 12.33 12.32 -4.74
N ALA A 93 13.42 12.04 -4.02
CA ALA A 93 14.74 12.57 -4.35
C ALA A 93 15.25 12.09 -5.72
N MET A 94 14.96 10.84 -6.09
CA MET A 94 15.24 10.28 -7.41
C MET A 94 14.52 11.07 -8.51
N TYR A 95 13.20 11.26 -8.39
CA TYR A 95 12.46 12.04 -9.38
C TYR A 95 12.88 13.52 -9.41
N ASP A 96 13.29 14.10 -8.28
CA ASP A 96 13.89 15.45 -8.24
C ASP A 96 15.20 15.55 -9.02
N ARG A 97 16.03 14.50 -9.04
CA ARG A 97 17.20 14.44 -9.93
C ARG A 97 16.75 14.33 -11.39
N PHE A 98 15.88 13.39 -11.71
CA PHE A 98 15.46 13.15 -13.09
C PHE A 98 14.80 14.38 -13.73
N LEU A 99 13.93 15.08 -12.99
CA LEU A 99 13.23 16.27 -13.48
C LEU A 99 14.13 17.50 -13.69
N ARG A 100 15.39 17.47 -13.24
CA ARG A 100 16.40 18.49 -13.58
C ARG A 100 17.16 18.16 -14.86
N GLU A 101 17.03 16.93 -15.35
CA GLU A 101 17.94 16.38 -16.34
C GLU A 101 17.26 15.94 -17.65
N THR A 102 15.97 15.58 -17.61
CA THR A 102 15.20 15.25 -18.83
C THR A 102 14.20 16.34 -19.19
N ASP A 103 14.17 16.74 -20.45
CA ASP A 103 13.21 17.70 -21.01
C ASP A 103 12.08 17.06 -21.83
N ILE A 104 12.05 15.73 -21.92
CA ILE A 104 11.08 15.03 -22.76
C ILE A 104 9.68 15.12 -22.14
N PRO A 105 8.72 15.83 -22.77
CA PRO A 105 7.46 16.19 -22.10
C PRO A 105 6.67 15.01 -21.54
N GLY A 106 6.59 13.90 -22.29
CA GLY A 106 5.87 12.70 -21.85
C GLY A 106 6.55 11.95 -20.71
N VAL A 107 7.88 12.01 -20.63
CA VAL A 107 8.65 11.39 -19.54
C VAL A 107 8.54 12.24 -18.29
N ARG A 108 8.75 13.56 -18.42
CA ARG A 108 8.58 14.54 -17.34
C ARG A 108 7.20 14.46 -16.70
N ALA A 109 6.14 14.45 -17.50
CA ALA A 109 4.78 14.38 -16.99
C ALA A 109 4.52 13.09 -16.19
N LEU A 110 5.11 11.96 -16.60
CA LEU A 110 5.03 10.73 -15.83
C LEU A 110 5.81 10.86 -14.51
N PHE A 111 7.05 11.33 -14.55
CA PHE A 111 7.90 11.49 -13.36
C PHE A 111 7.31 12.47 -12.35
N GLU A 112 6.76 13.60 -12.79
CA GLU A 112 6.05 14.55 -11.93
C GLU A 112 4.85 13.89 -11.23
N ARG A 113 4.07 13.08 -11.97
CA ARG A 113 2.94 12.35 -11.40
C ARG A 113 3.38 11.32 -10.37
N LEU A 114 4.41 10.51 -10.68
CA LEU A 114 4.91 9.48 -9.77
C LEU A 114 5.48 10.10 -8.50
N LYS A 115 6.31 11.15 -8.63
CA LYS A 115 6.80 11.96 -7.51
C LYS A 115 5.67 12.52 -6.65
N ALA A 116 4.63 13.08 -7.26
CA ALA A 116 3.49 13.63 -6.53
C ALA A 116 2.75 12.53 -5.73
N ARG A 117 2.59 11.33 -6.31
CA ARG A 117 1.99 10.18 -5.59
C ARG A 117 2.84 9.75 -4.39
N SER A 118 4.14 9.65 -4.56
CA SER A 118 5.07 9.35 -3.47
C SER A 118 4.95 10.40 -2.34
N ARG A 119 5.07 11.69 -2.70
CA ARG A 119 5.06 12.82 -1.74
C ARG A 119 3.73 13.03 -1.03
N GLU A 120 2.62 13.01 -1.77
CA GLU A 120 1.31 13.46 -1.25
C GLU A 120 0.48 12.31 -0.68
N ALA A 121 0.77 11.07 -1.08
CA ALA A 121 0.00 9.90 -0.66
C ALA A 121 0.83 8.88 0.11
N HIS A 122 1.93 8.38 -0.47
CA HIS A 122 2.65 7.24 0.10
C HIS A 122 3.43 7.62 1.36
N LEU A 123 4.27 8.66 1.28
CA LEU A 123 5.07 9.13 2.40
C LEU A 123 4.21 9.44 3.63
N PRO A 124 3.14 10.25 3.54
CA PRO A 124 2.25 10.47 4.69
C PRO A 124 1.59 9.19 5.22
N ALA A 125 1.32 8.20 4.35
CA ALA A 125 0.74 6.93 4.78
C ALA A 125 1.72 6.08 5.58
N PHE A 126 3.00 6.06 5.20
CA PHE A 126 4.07 5.41 5.96
C PHE A 126 4.40 6.16 7.24
N GLU A 127 4.47 7.50 7.22
CA GLU A 127 4.67 8.31 8.44
C GLU A 127 3.57 8.03 9.48
N ARG A 128 2.30 8.00 9.04
CA ARG A 128 1.18 7.61 9.91
C ARG A 128 1.30 6.17 10.40
N CYS A 129 1.90 5.26 9.63
CA CYS A 129 2.15 3.89 10.08
C CYS A 129 3.19 3.85 11.20
N VAL A 130 4.30 4.58 11.04
CA VAL A 130 5.33 4.71 12.07
C VAL A 130 4.75 5.34 13.33
N ALA A 131 3.95 6.39 13.21
CA ALA A 131 3.28 7.05 14.33
C ALA A 131 2.33 6.13 15.13
N ARG A 132 1.80 5.08 14.49
CA ARG A 132 0.99 4.04 15.15
C ARG A 132 1.81 2.84 15.65
N GLY A 133 3.13 2.90 15.62
CA GLY A 133 3.98 1.79 16.05
C GLY A 133 3.90 0.56 15.12
N GLY A 134 3.50 0.73 13.86
CA GLY A 134 3.31 -0.39 12.94
C GLY A 134 1.97 -1.13 13.10
N GLU A 135 1.04 -0.62 13.90
CA GLU A 135 -0.29 -1.21 14.03
C GLU A 135 -1.15 -0.94 12.80
N ALA A 136 -1.95 -1.94 12.42
CA ALA A 136 -2.95 -1.81 11.38
C ALA A 136 -3.92 -0.70 11.77
N GLY A 137 -3.99 0.38 10.97
CA GLY A 137 -4.90 1.48 11.23
C GLY A 137 -6.34 0.97 11.26
N GLY A 138 -6.94 0.90 12.45
CA GLY A 138 -8.34 0.58 12.67
C GLY A 138 -9.19 1.65 11.98
N GLY A 139 -9.65 1.33 10.78
CA GLY A 139 -10.77 2.05 10.20
C GLY A 139 -11.98 1.75 11.07
N SER A 140 -12.22 2.59 12.09
CA SER A 140 -13.51 2.64 12.75
C SER A 140 -14.49 3.22 11.74
N GLY A 141 -15.09 2.36 10.91
CA GLY A 141 -16.34 2.72 10.25
C GLY A 141 -17.41 2.86 11.33
N PRO A 142 -18.32 3.87 11.26
CA PRO A 142 -19.42 3.94 12.20
C PRO A 142 -20.42 2.83 11.81
N GLY A 143 -20.40 1.71 12.52
CA GLY A 143 -21.28 0.60 12.13
C GLY A 143 -21.01 -0.72 12.83
N ALA A 144 -20.98 -0.73 14.16
CA ALA A 144 -21.27 -1.93 14.91
C ALA A 144 -22.08 -1.52 16.14
N GLU A 145 -23.40 -1.55 16.00
CA GLU A 145 -24.28 -1.50 17.17
C GLU A 145 -23.90 -2.65 18.12
N PRO A 146 -23.84 -2.42 19.45
CA PRO A 146 -23.64 -3.51 20.39
C PRO A 146 -24.84 -4.48 20.33
N PRO A 147 -24.64 -5.78 20.61
CA PRO A 147 -25.71 -6.76 20.55
C PRO A 147 -26.79 -6.40 21.57
N ARG A 148 -28.02 -6.20 21.10
CA ARG A 148 -29.21 -6.02 21.94
C ARG A 148 -29.38 -7.28 22.79
N MET A 149 -29.29 -7.11 24.12
CA MET A 149 -29.65 -8.16 25.07
C MET A 149 -31.09 -8.61 24.82
N ALA A 150 -31.26 -9.91 24.57
CA ALA A 150 -32.55 -10.54 24.44
C ALA A 150 -33.35 -10.37 25.74
N ARG A 151 -34.50 -9.70 25.66
CA ARG A 151 -35.50 -9.74 26.73
C ARG A 151 -36.08 -11.15 26.79
N ALA A 152 -35.85 -11.84 27.91
CA ALA A 152 -36.51 -13.09 28.24
C ALA A 152 -38.03 -12.88 28.32
N GLY A 153 -38.75 -13.39 27.32
CA GLY A 153 -40.19 -13.58 27.39
C GLY A 153 -40.49 -14.92 28.05
N ALA A 154 -41.11 -14.90 29.23
CA ALA A 154 -41.70 -16.07 29.86
C ALA A 154 -43.12 -15.74 30.32
N GLY A 155 -44.11 -16.08 29.49
CA GLY A 155 -45.40 -16.59 29.94
C GLY A 155 -45.41 -18.11 29.74
N PRO A 156 -46.31 -18.91 30.36
CA PRO A 156 -47.68 -18.53 30.71
C PRO A 156 -48.10 -18.92 32.15
N LYS A 157 -49.14 -18.24 32.66
CA LYS A 157 -49.89 -18.67 33.85
C LYS A 157 -50.92 -19.73 33.47
N ARG A 158 -50.82 -20.93 34.03
CA ARG A 158 -51.94 -21.87 34.20
C ARG A 158 -51.73 -22.71 35.46
N PHE A 159 -52.61 -22.55 36.45
CA PHE A 159 -52.92 -23.62 37.40
C PHE A 159 -54.43 -23.59 37.66
N ARG A 160 -55.10 -24.71 37.38
CA ARG A 160 -56.54 -24.91 37.58
C ARG A 160 -56.70 -26.00 38.65
N ARG A 161 -57.46 -25.66 39.70
CA ARG A 161 -58.34 -26.52 40.54
C ARG A 161 -57.67 -27.66 41.34
N GLN A 162 -58.18 -28.14 42.48
CA GLN A 162 -59.57 -28.36 42.90
C GLN A 162 -59.60 -28.75 44.40
N GLY A 163 -60.74 -28.58 45.08
CA GLY A 163 -61.02 -29.23 46.38
C GLY A 163 -62.24 -28.64 47.09
N ARG A 164 -63.22 -29.48 47.45
CA ARG A 164 -64.59 -29.17 47.88
C ARG A 164 -64.81 -29.58 49.36
N THR A 165 -65.89 -29.07 49.97
CA THR A 165 -66.65 -29.58 51.15
C THR A 165 -65.99 -29.34 52.51
N THR A 166 -66.64 -28.73 53.50
CA THR A 166 -67.99 -28.96 54.04
C THR A 166 -68.67 -27.65 54.42
#